data_AF-A0A2T0LZ37-F1
#
_entry.id   AF-A0A2T0LZ37-F1
#
_cell.length_a   1.000
_cell.length_b   1.000
_cell.length_c   1.000
_cell.angle_alpha   90.00
_cell.angle_beta   90.00
_cell.angle_gamma   90.00
#
_symmetry.space_group_name_H-M   'P 1'
#
loop_
_entity.id
_entity.type
_entity.pdbx_description
1 polymer ?
#
loop_
_entity_poly.entity_id
_entity_poly.type
_entity_poly.pdbx_seq_one_letter_code
_entity_poly.pdbx_strand_id
1 'polypeptide(L)'
;MRTLFLCGDVMPGRGIDQVLPHPGEPWLRERVVRDARDYVRLAELCHGPVAAPVPYSWPWGEALDVIEAERPDARVLNLETAVTERGAFAPGKGVHYRMTPANLPALLAARPDVCVLANNHVLDFGHDGLSDTLDALAAAGLTVAGAGPDGDAAARPATVGLPGGNRMCLLAAAAASSGVPPGWAAAAGTPGVHLLPDLSDRTAERIADRLAAEKRPGDVAVFSVHWGSNWGYDVPDAQVRFAHRLVELGVDVVHGHSAHHPRPVEVYGGGLILYGCGDLVNDYEGITGAEKYRGDLRLLYFPSFDERSGRFADLRMWPVRARRLRLESAPGPDAAWLHRSLDRVSARFGTRIVLEADGWLGTRPG
;
A
#
# COMPACT_ATOMS: atom_id res chain seq x y z
N MET A 1 13.50 -3.89 19.85
CA MET A 1 12.64 -4.55 18.83
C MET A 1 12.92 -3.86 17.51
N ARG A 2 12.77 -4.57 16.39
CA ARG A 2 12.77 -3.92 15.06
C ARG A 2 11.36 -3.53 14.71
N THR A 3 11.17 -2.38 14.09
CA THR A 3 9.84 -1.89 13.72
C THR A 3 9.85 -1.50 12.25
N LEU A 4 8.89 -2.00 11.49
CA LEU A 4 8.65 -1.56 10.11
C LEU A 4 7.52 -0.54 10.10
N PHE A 5 7.50 0.36 9.12
CA PHE A 5 6.32 1.14 8.78
C PHE A 5 5.72 0.61 7.49
N LEU A 6 4.47 0.15 7.59
CA LEU A 6 3.64 -0.27 6.47
C LEU A 6 2.40 0.63 6.39
N CYS A 7 1.83 0.74 5.20
CA CYS A 7 0.59 1.47 5.00
C CYS A 7 -0.27 0.87 3.87
N GLY A 8 -1.45 1.46 3.69
CA GLY A 8 -2.30 1.23 2.53
C GLY A 8 -1.80 1.91 1.25
N ASP A 9 -2.69 1.97 0.27
CA ASP A 9 -2.41 2.43 -1.08
C ASP A 9 -2.11 3.94 -1.13
N VAL A 10 -1.03 4.32 -1.82
CA VAL A 10 -0.57 5.71 -2.01
C VAL A 10 -0.82 6.10 -3.46
N MET A 11 -1.89 6.88 -3.68
CA MET A 11 -2.46 7.25 -4.97
C MET A 11 -2.53 8.78 -5.15
N PRO A 12 -1.39 9.50 -5.26
CA PRO A 12 -1.39 10.95 -5.41
C PRO A 12 -1.76 11.44 -6.84
N GLY A 13 -1.79 10.56 -7.84
CA GLY A 13 -1.82 10.91 -9.27
C GLY A 13 -3.14 11.42 -9.85
N ARG A 14 -3.97 12.13 -9.08
CA ARG A 14 -5.19 12.78 -9.56
C ARG A 14 -5.41 14.10 -8.83
N GLY A 15 -6.43 14.24 -7.99
CA GLY A 15 -6.74 15.49 -7.28
C GLY A 15 -5.59 16.00 -6.40
N ILE A 16 -4.83 15.09 -5.79
CA ILE A 16 -3.64 15.46 -4.99
C ILE A 16 -2.55 16.08 -5.87
N ASP A 17 -2.21 15.47 -7.01
CA ASP A 17 -1.23 16.02 -7.96
C ASP A 17 -1.60 17.46 -8.39
N GLN A 18 -2.90 17.74 -8.53
CA GLN A 18 -3.41 19.05 -8.93
C GLN A 18 -3.24 20.16 -7.88
N VAL A 19 -3.05 19.82 -6.61
CA VAL A 19 -2.80 20.82 -5.56
C VAL A 19 -1.32 20.96 -5.22
N LEU A 20 -0.45 20.07 -5.73
CA LEU A 20 0.99 20.11 -5.51
C LEU A 20 1.68 21.20 -6.38
N PRO A 21 2.97 21.52 -6.11
CA PRO A 21 3.68 22.63 -6.77
C PRO A 21 3.77 22.54 -8.30
N HIS A 22 3.76 21.33 -8.86
CA HIS A 22 3.84 21.11 -10.30
C HIS A 22 2.66 20.26 -10.76
N PRO A 23 1.44 20.80 -10.90
CA PRO A 23 0.31 19.99 -11.33
C PRO A 23 0.52 19.48 -12.76
N GLY A 24 0.32 18.17 -12.98
CA GLY A 24 0.30 17.58 -14.31
C GLY A 24 -0.99 17.90 -15.08
N GLU A 25 -1.12 17.36 -16.29
CA GLU A 25 -2.33 17.50 -17.11
C GLU A 25 -3.56 16.96 -16.36
N PRO A 26 -4.61 17.76 -16.13
CA PRO A 26 -5.75 17.36 -15.31
C PRO A 26 -6.70 16.40 -16.04
N TRP A 27 -6.52 16.16 -17.34
CA TRP A 27 -7.51 15.45 -18.14
C TRP A 27 -7.61 13.96 -17.80
N LEU A 28 -8.83 13.50 -17.54
CA LEU A 28 -9.15 12.11 -17.22
C LEU A 28 -10.08 11.48 -18.27
N ARG A 29 -9.99 10.15 -18.40
CA ARG A 29 -10.87 9.33 -19.27
C ARG A 29 -11.94 8.55 -18.50
N GLU A 30 -12.26 8.97 -17.30
CA GLU A 30 -13.24 8.26 -16.48
C GLU A 30 -14.65 8.55 -16.97
N ARG A 31 -15.59 7.66 -16.61
CA ARG A 31 -16.97 7.76 -17.08
C ARG A 31 -17.67 9.04 -16.62
N VAL A 32 -17.39 9.47 -15.39
CA VAL A 32 -18.09 10.56 -14.72
C VAL A 32 -17.20 11.80 -14.61
N VAL A 33 -15.99 11.64 -14.10
CA VAL A 33 -15.04 12.75 -13.90
C VAL A 33 -14.07 12.81 -15.07
N ARG A 34 -13.92 14.00 -15.67
CA ARG A 34 -13.04 14.22 -16.84
C ARG A 34 -11.89 15.18 -16.55
N ASP A 35 -11.88 15.78 -15.38
CA ASP A 35 -10.89 16.74 -14.93
C ASP A 35 -10.53 16.44 -13.47
N ALA A 36 -9.25 16.16 -13.19
CA ALA A 36 -8.78 15.80 -11.87
C ALA A 36 -9.02 16.89 -10.81
N ARG A 37 -9.22 18.15 -11.23
CA ARG A 37 -9.58 19.26 -10.31
C ARG A 37 -10.99 19.11 -9.75
N ASP A 38 -11.86 18.29 -10.35
CA ASP A 38 -13.15 17.92 -9.76
C ASP A 38 -12.97 17.21 -8.41
N TYR A 39 -11.94 16.37 -8.26
CA TYR A 39 -11.66 15.72 -6.98
C TYR A 39 -11.24 16.73 -5.91
N VAL A 40 -10.50 17.77 -6.30
CA VAL A 40 -10.20 18.90 -5.40
C VAL A 40 -11.48 19.63 -5.00
N ARG A 41 -12.35 19.96 -5.96
CA ARG A 41 -13.64 20.60 -5.69
C ARG A 41 -14.52 19.78 -4.74
N LEU A 42 -14.55 18.46 -4.91
CA LEU A 42 -15.30 17.56 -4.01
C LEU A 42 -14.75 17.60 -2.58
N ALA A 43 -13.43 17.52 -2.42
CA ALA A 43 -12.78 17.65 -1.11
C ALA A 43 -13.08 19.01 -0.45
N GLU A 44 -13.04 20.10 -1.23
CA GLU A 44 -13.33 21.45 -0.74
C GLU A 44 -14.79 21.65 -0.33
N LEU A 45 -15.73 21.07 -1.07
CA LEU A 45 -17.15 21.08 -0.72
C LEU A 45 -17.43 20.38 0.61
N CYS A 46 -16.71 19.28 0.90
CA CYS A 46 -16.88 18.55 2.14
C CYS A 46 -16.17 19.21 3.32
N HIS A 47 -14.96 19.74 3.12
CA HIS A 47 -14.06 20.03 4.23
C HIS A 47 -13.42 21.43 4.21
N GLY A 48 -13.83 22.28 3.27
CA GLY A 48 -13.33 23.65 3.10
C GLY A 48 -12.11 23.74 2.18
N PRO A 49 -11.67 24.97 1.84
CA PRO A 49 -10.71 25.22 0.78
C PRO A 49 -9.34 24.59 1.02
N VAL A 50 -8.67 24.21 -0.08
CA VAL A 50 -7.27 23.78 -0.13
C VAL A 50 -6.44 24.90 -0.78
N ALA A 51 -5.55 25.53 -0.03
CA ALA A 51 -4.74 26.64 -0.52
C ALA A 51 -3.58 26.14 -1.41
N ALA A 52 -3.89 25.82 -2.67
CA ALA A 52 -2.90 25.38 -3.65
C ALA A 52 -2.02 26.54 -4.18
N PRO A 53 -0.73 26.30 -4.50
CA PRO A 53 -0.04 25.03 -4.32
C PRO A 53 0.28 24.74 -2.85
N VAL A 54 0.08 23.50 -2.42
CA VAL A 54 0.43 23.01 -1.08
C VAL A 54 1.86 22.47 -1.06
N PRO A 55 2.56 22.44 0.09
CA PRO A 55 3.88 21.83 0.18
C PRO A 55 3.82 20.32 -0.08
N TYR A 56 4.94 19.72 -0.51
CA TYR A 56 5.05 18.28 -0.78
C TYR A 56 4.67 17.37 0.40
N SER A 57 4.83 17.84 1.64
CA SER A 57 4.43 17.11 2.85
C SER A 57 2.91 17.13 3.10
N TRP A 58 2.15 17.97 2.40
CA TRP A 58 0.72 18.18 2.67
C TRP A 58 -0.09 16.88 2.66
N PRO A 59 0.01 15.98 1.66
CA PRO A 59 -0.83 14.78 1.63
C PRO A 59 -0.62 13.87 2.84
N TRP A 60 0.60 13.86 3.39
CA TRP A 60 0.95 13.09 4.57
C TRP A 60 0.53 13.75 5.88
N GLY A 61 0.40 15.07 5.91
CA GLY A 61 -0.03 15.83 7.08
C GLY A 61 0.63 15.38 8.39
N GLU A 62 -0.19 15.09 9.40
CA GLU A 62 0.27 14.67 10.74
C GLU A 62 0.86 13.25 10.77
N ALA A 63 0.68 12.45 9.71
CA ALA A 63 1.25 11.10 9.67
C ALA A 63 2.79 11.13 9.64
N LEU A 64 3.41 12.18 9.08
CA LEU A 64 4.88 12.30 9.09
C LEU A 64 5.44 12.41 10.50
N ASP A 65 4.76 13.14 11.39
CA ASP A 65 5.18 13.31 12.77
C ASP A 65 5.11 11.98 13.53
N VAL A 66 4.05 11.20 13.29
CA VAL A 66 3.87 9.87 13.88
C VAL A 66 4.93 8.89 13.36
N ILE A 67 5.16 8.86 12.05
CA ILE A 67 6.19 8.01 11.43
C ILE A 67 7.57 8.36 12.01
N GLU A 68 7.89 9.65 12.17
CA GLU A 68 9.18 10.05 12.73
C GLU A 68 9.30 9.71 14.21
N ALA A 69 8.23 9.88 14.99
CA ALA A 69 8.21 9.57 16.42
C ALA A 69 8.42 8.06 16.69
N GLU A 70 7.82 7.20 15.88
CA GLU A 70 7.95 5.74 16.02
C GLU A 70 9.29 5.19 15.50
N ARG A 71 10.05 6.01 14.75
CA ARG A 71 11.41 5.68 14.25
C ARG A 71 11.49 4.29 13.60
N PRO A 72 10.65 3.97 12.59
CA PRO A 72 10.69 2.68 11.93
C PRO A 72 12.04 2.46 11.24
N ASP A 73 12.54 1.23 11.31
CA ASP A 73 13.81 0.79 10.74
C ASP A 73 13.75 0.64 9.21
N ALA A 74 12.55 0.42 8.66
CA ALA A 74 12.29 0.49 7.22
C ALA A 74 10.84 0.92 6.94
N ARG A 75 10.62 1.56 5.80
CA ARG A 75 9.35 2.18 5.38
C ARG A 75 8.94 1.66 4.01
N VAL A 76 7.76 1.05 3.93
CA VAL A 76 7.23 0.43 2.71
C VAL A 76 5.92 1.09 2.30
N LEU A 77 5.83 1.51 1.04
CA LEU A 77 4.63 2.06 0.45
C LEU A 77 4.16 1.20 -0.73
N ASN A 78 2.86 0.98 -0.90
CA ASN A 78 2.31 0.58 -2.20
C ASN A 78 2.02 1.86 -2.99
N LEU A 79 2.85 2.12 -4.01
CA LEU A 79 2.69 3.27 -4.89
C LEU A 79 1.74 2.88 -6.03
N GLU A 80 0.48 3.28 -5.90
CA GLU A 80 -0.61 2.88 -6.78
C GLU A 80 -0.96 4.01 -7.76
N THR A 81 0.07 4.50 -8.44
CA THR A 81 -0.04 5.49 -9.50
C THR A 81 1.10 5.31 -10.48
N ALA A 82 0.88 5.72 -11.74
CA ALA A 82 1.99 5.93 -12.67
C ALA A 82 2.65 7.29 -12.40
N VAL A 83 3.97 7.36 -12.52
CA VAL A 83 4.76 8.59 -12.47
C VAL A 83 5.31 8.85 -13.88
N THR A 84 4.59 9.67 -14.65
CA THR A 84 4.88 9.89 -16.08
C THR A 84 4.16 11.14 -16.61
N GLU A 85 4.72 11.75 -17.66
CA GLU A 85 4.05 12.82 -18.43
C GLU A 85 3.60 12.34 -19.82
N ARG A 86 3.89 11.09 -20.18
CA ARG A 86 3.58 10.51 -21.48
C ARG A 86 2.87 9.15 -21.35
N GLY A 87 2.81 8.40 -22.43
CA GLY A 87 2.07 7.15 -22.53
C GLY A 87 0.59 7.35 -22.84
N ALA A 88 0.02 6.36 -23.52
CA ALA A 88 -1.40 6.32 -23.86
C ALA A 88 -2.19 5.64 -22.73
N PHE A 89 -3.40 6.15 -22.46
CA PHE A 89 -4.33 5.52 -21.53
C PHE A 89 -4.53 4.04 -21.86
N ALA A 90 -4.41 3.19 -20.84
CA ALA A 90 -4.64 1.77 -20.98
C ALA A 90 -6.05 1.49 -21.54
N PRO A 91 -6.18 0.73 -22.65
CA PRO A 91 -7.48 0.47 -23.26
C PRO A 91 -8.45 -0.22 -22.31
N GLY A 92 -9.70 0.26 -22.27
CA GLY A 92 -10.78 -0.35 -21.49
C GLY A 92 -10.71 -0.10 -19.98
N LYS A 93 -9.69 0.61 -19.48
CA LYS A 93 -9.58 0.95 -18.07
C LYS A 93 -10.48 2.15 -17.72
N GLY A 94 -11.14 2.07 -16.56
CA GLY A 94 -12.17 3.04 -16.15
C GLY A 94 -11.69 4.21 -15.28
N VAL A 95 -10.55 4.07 -14.60
CA VAL A 95 -9.97 5.03 -13.65
C VAL A 95 -8.47 5.07 -13.90
N HIS A 96 -7.84 6.25 -13.87
CA HIS A 96 -6.41 6.36 -14.16
C HIS A 96 -5.71 7.33 -13.20
N TYR A 97 -4.52 6.97 -12.71
CA TYR A 97 -3.70 7.81 -11.85
C TYR A 97 -2.37 8.15 -12.51
N ARG A 98 -2.18 9.45 -12.75
CA ARG A 98 -0.94 10.05 -13.28
C ARG A 98 -0.43 11.10 -12.32
N MET A 99 0.73 10.84 -11.76
CA MET A 99 1.52 11.83 -11.06
C MET A 99 2.60 12.37 -12.02
N THR A 100 2.82 13.68 -12.08
CA THR A 100 4.01 14.17 -12.80
C THR A 100 5.28 13.80 -12.02
N PRO A 101 6.37 13.41 -12.69
CA PRO A 101 7.68 13.22 -12.06
C PRO A 101 8.16 14.45 -11.27
N ALA A 102 7.76 15.67 -11.66
CA ALA A 102 8.13 16.89 -10.93
C ALA A 102 7.56 16.95 -9.51
N ASN A 103 6.46 16.23 -9.23
CA ASN A 103 5.87 16.14 -7.91
C ASN A 103 6.44 15.00 -7.05
N LEU A 104 7.37 14.19 -7.57
CA LEU A 104 7.96 13.05 -6.86
C LEU A 104 8.46 13.37 -5.44
N PRO A 105 8.94 14.59 -5.12
CA PRO A 105 9.25 14.98 -3.74
C PRO A 105 8.10 14.80 -2.73
N ALA A 106 6.84 14.77 -3.17
CA ALA A 106 5.70 14.43 -2.32
C ALA A 106 5.79 12.99 -1.77
N LEU A 107 6.26 12.02 -2.56
CA LEU A 107 6.51 10.67 -2.06
C LEU A 107 7.72 10.63 -1.12
N LEU A 108 8.78 11.37 -1.47
CA LEU A 108 10.02 11.45 -0.68
C LEU A 108 9.82 12.08 0.70
N ALA A 109 8.74 12.84 0.93
CA ALA A 109 8.40 13.39 2.24
C ALA A 109 8.26 12.30 3.32
N ALA A 110 7.76 11.12 2.97
CA ALA A 110 7.68 9.96 3.88
C ALA A 110 9.01 9.20 4.01
N ARG A 111 10.01 9.50 3.17
CA ARG A 111 11.31 8.81 3.06
C ARG A 111 11.17 7.29 2.93
N PRO A 112 10.41 6.77 1.96
CA PRO A 112 10.25 5.32 1.82
C PRO A 112 11.57 4.65 1.44
N ASP A 113 11.81 3.46 1.97
CA ASP A 113 12.92 2.60 1.56
C ASP A 113 12.51 1.74 0.35
N VAL A 114 11.24 1.32 0.29
CA VAL A 114 10.68 0.51 -0.80
C VAL A 114 9.35 1.08 -1.29
N CYS A 115 9.24 1.26 -2.61
CA CYS A 115 7.98 1.47 -3.31
C CYS A 115 7.55 0.19 -4.02
N VAL A 116 6.46 -0.41 -3.55
CA VAL A 116 5.80 -1.55 -4.21
C VAL A 116 4.97 -1.03 -5.38
N LEU A 117 5.13 -1.67 -6.53
CA LEU A 117 4.47 -1.30 -7.80
C LEU A 117 3.55 -2.41 -8.34
N ALA A 118 3.47 -3.55 -7.66
CA ALA A 118 2.61 -4.65 -8.08
C ALA A 118 1.15 -4.38 -7.74
N ASN A 119 0.54 -3.46 -8.46
CA ASN A 119 -0.86 -3.08 -8.31
C ASN A 119 -1.50 -2.86 -9.68
N ASN A 120 -2.79 -2.59 -9.66
CA ASN A 120 -3.59 -2.38 -10.86
C ASN A 120 -3.42 -1.01 -11.49
N HIS A 121 -2.67 -0.05 -10.92
CA HIS A 121 -2.54 1.31 -11.48
C HIS A 121 -1.18 1.65 -12.10
N VAL A 122 -0.19 0.77 -11.98
CA VAL A 122 1.17 1.02 -12.48
C VAL A 122 1.25 1.12 -14.02
N LEU A 123 0.32 0.50 -14.76
CA LEU A 123 0.26 0.50 -16.23
C LEU A 123 -0.89 1.33 -16.80
N ASP A 124 -1.42 2.29 -16.03
CA ASP A 124 -2.50 3.18 -16.49
C ASP A 124 -2.18 3.93 -17.77
N PHE A 125 -0.89 4.14 -18.04
CA PHE A 125 -0.37 4.79 -19.25
C PHE A 125 0.52 3.86 -20.09
N GLY A 126 0.25 2.56 -20.00
CA GLY A 126 0.94 1.51 -20.74
C GLY A 126 2.40 1.33 -20.33
N HIS A 127 3.15 0.60 -21.15
CA HIS A 127 4.55 0.26 -20.85
C HIS A 127 5.47 1.50 -20.83
N ASP A 128 5.17 2.53 -21.63
CA ASP A 128 5.88 3.81 -21.55
C ASP A 128 5.75 4.44 -20.16
N GLY A 129 4.51 4.52 -19.63
CA GLY A 129 4.26 5.05 -18.30
C GLY A 129 4.91 4.23 -17.18
N LEU A 130 4.91 2.90 -17.29
CA LEU A 130 5.64 2.04 -16.36
C LEU A 130 7.15 2.27 -16.42
N SER A 131 7.70 2.40 -17.63
CA SER A 131 9.15 2.61 -17.81
C SER A 131 9.58 3.95 -17.23
N ASP A 132 8.82 5.02 -17.51
CA ASP A 132 9.05 6.34 -16.90
C ASP A 132 8.93 6.28 -15.36
N THR A 133 7.98 5.49 -14.83
CA THR A 133 7.82 5.31 -13.38
C THR A 133 9.05 4.65 -12.77
N LEU A 134 9.55 3.58 -13.39
CA LEU A 134 10.76 2.88 -12.95
C LEU A 134 11.98 3.81 -12.99
N ASP A 135 12.14 4.56 -14.09
CA ASP A 135 13.26 5.49 -14.27
C ASP A 135 13.20 6.65 -13.26
N ALA A 136 12.03 7.22 -13.01
CA ALA A 136 11.84 8.31 -12.05
C ALA A 136 12.14 7.86 -10.61
N LEU A 137 11.69 6.67 -10.21
CA LEU A 137 11.95 6.11 -8.88
C LEU A 137 13.44 5.76 -8.72
N ALA A 138 14.06 5.16 -9.74
CA ALA A 138 15.49 4.85 -9.73
C ALA A 138 16.35 6.13 -9.66
N ALA A 139 16.00 7.17 -10.41
CA ALA A 139 16.69 8.47 -10.37
C ALA A 139 16.57 9.16 -9.00
N ALA A 140 15.47 8.91 -8.27
CA ALA A 140 15.27 9.37 -6.90
C ALA A 140 15.95 8.47 -5.84
N GLY A 141 16.63 7.39 -6.25
CA GLY A 141 17.29 6.46 -5.34
C GLY A 141 16.35 5.53 -4.57
N LEU A 142 15.10 5.38 -5.03
CA LEU A 142 14.11 4.52 -4.39
C LEU A 142 14.24 3.07 -4.87
N THR A 143 14.18 2.13 -3.92
CA THR A 143 14.09 0.72 -4.27
C THR A 143 12.66 0.38 -4.67
N VAL A 144 12.49 -0.40 -5.73
CA VAL A 144 11.17 -0.84 -6.21
C VAL A 144 11.02 -2.35 -6.10
N ALA A 145 9.78 -2.81 -5.93
CA ALA A 145 9.44 -4.22 -5.93
C ALA A 145 8.13 -4.49 -6.70
N GLY A 146 8.07 -5.63 -7.39
CA GLY A 146 6.83 -6.16 -7.97
C GLY A 146 6.45 -5.63 -9.35
N ALA A 147 7.26 -4.75 -9.94
CA ALA A 147 7.22 -4.42 -11.36
C ALA A 147 8.66 -4.18 -11.86
N GLY A 148 8.89 -4.33 -13.15
CA GLY A 148 10.23 -4.18 -13.71
C GLY A 148 10.26 -4.20 -15.23
N PRO A 149 11.45 -3.98 -15.84
CA PRO A 149 11.65 -4.04 -17.29
C PRO A 149 11.44 -5.43 -17.90
N ASP A 150 11.45 -6.48 -17.07
CA ASP A 150 11.21 -7.86 -17.44
C ASP A 150 10.72 -8.69 -16.24
N GLY A 151 10.39 -9.96 -16.50
CA GLY A 151 9.87 -10.89 -15.49
C GLY A 151 10.81 -11.17 -14.32
N ASP A 152 12.11 -11.20 -14.55
CA ASP A 152 13.08 -11.49 -13.48
C ASP A 152 13.24 -10.28 -12.56
N ALA A 153 13.32 -9.07 -13.14
CA ALA A 153 13.37 -7.83 -12.38
C ALA A 153 12.07 -7.59 -11.59
N ALA A 154 10.90 -7.87 -12.18
CA ALA A 154 9.61 -7.75 -11.49
C ALA A 154 9.47 -8.74 -10.32
N ALA A 155 9.99 -9.96 -10.48
CA ALA A 155 9.94 -11.03 -9.47
C ALA A 155 11.16 -11.06 -8.53
N ARG A 156 11.99 -10.01 -8.52
CA ARG A 156 13.17 -9.88 -7.66
C ARG A 156 12.77 -9.26 -6.31
N PRO A 157 13.13 -9.88 -5.17
CA PRO A 157 12.92 -9.25 -3.87
C PRO A 157 13.74 -7.95 -3.72
N ALA A 158 13.12 -6.92 -3.16
CA ALA A 158 13.83 -5.76 -2.62
C ALA A 158 14.46 -6.14 -1.28
N THR A 159 15.68 -5.67 -1.02
CA THR A 159 16.38 -5.91 0.26
C THR A 159 16.81 -4.59 0.87
N VAL A 160 16.37 -4.34 2.11
CA VAL A 160 16.71 -3.13 2.87
C VAL A 160 17.48 -3.53 4.12
N GLY A 161 18.60 -2.85 4.39
CA GLY A 161 19.38 -3.06 5.62
C GLY A 161 18.65 -2.51 6.85
N LEU A 162 18.61 -3.29 7.92
CA LEU A 162 18.06 -2.91 9.23
C LEU A 162 19.19 -2.81 10.27
N PRO A 163 18.95 -2.14 11.42
CA PRO A 163 19.93 -2.10 12.50
C PRO A 163 20.35 -3.49 13.00
N GLY A 164 21.63 -3.59 13.40
CA GLY A 164 22.24 -4.83 13.86
C GLY A 164 22.64 -5.80 12.74
N GLY A 165 22.65 -5.36 11.47
CA GLY A 165 23.13 -6.14 10.33
C GLY A 165 22.10 -7.11 9.73
N ASN A 166 20.87 -7.10 10.23
CA ASN A 166 19.73 -7.82 9.66
C ASN A 166 19.14 -7.04 8.49
N ARG A 167 18.21 -7.64 7.76
CA ARG A 167 17.59 -7.04 6.58
C ARG A 167 16.09 -7.31 6.53
N MET A 168 15.37 -6.48 5.80
CA MET A 168 14.03 -6.78 5.31
C MET A 168 14.14 -7.24 3.87
N CYS A 169 13.62 -8.42 3.55
CA CYS A 169 13.48 -8.93 2.19
C CYS A 169 12.01 -8.87 1.79
N LEU A 170 11.68 -8.06 0.80
CA LEU A 170 10.32 -7.83 0.34
C LEU A 170 10.13 -8.33 -1.09
N LEU A 171 9.19 -9.24 -1.30
CA LEU A 171 8.72 -9.61 -2.64
C LEU A 171 7.29 -9.10 -2.81
N ALA A 172 6.96 -8.60 -4.00
CA ALA A 172 5.63 -8.09 -4.27
C ALA A 172 5.03 -8.72 -5.52
N ALA A 173 3.71 -8.89 -5.52
CA ALA A 173 2.96 -9.40 -6.67
C ALA A 173 1.50 -8.91 -6.68
N ALA A 174 0.88 -8.92 -7.85
CA ALA A 174 -0.56 -8.67 -7.98
C ALA A 174 -1.29 -9.97 -8.33
N ALA A 175 -2.56 -10.07 -7.98
CA ALA A 175 -3.43 -11.16 -8.42
C ALA A 175 -4.44 -10.64 -9.46
N ALA A 176 -4.87 -11.48 -10.40
CA ALA A 176 -5.89 -11.07 -11.38
C ALA A 176 -7.22 -10.61 -10.74
N SER A 177 -7.50 -11.05 -9.50
CA SER A 177 -8.68 -10.66 -8.74
C SER A 177 -8.77 -9.16 -8.40
N SER A 178 -7.68 -8.42 -8.42
CA SER A 178 -7.63 -6.97 -8.17
C SER A 178 -7.66 -6.11 -9.44
N GLY A 179 -8.04 -6.71 -10.58
CA GLY A 179 -8.19 -5.98 -11.84
C GLY A 179 -6.88 -5.81 -12.63
N VAL A 180 -5.83 -6.57 -12.30
CA VAL A 180 -4.62 -6.66 -13.14
C VAL A 180 -4.83 -7.69 -14.24
N PRO A 181 -4.93 -7.29 -15.52
CA PRO A 181 -5.14 -8.23 -16.62
C PRO A 181 -3.87 -9.04 -16.91
N PRO A 182 -3.98 -10.27 -17.45
CA PRO A 182 -2.82 -11.09 -17.80
C PRO A 182 -1.82 -10.42 -18.75
N GLY A 183 -2.29 -9.56 -19.65
CA GLY A 183 -1.43 -8.82 -20.59
C GLY A 183 -0.52 -7.78 -19.94
N TRP A 184 -0.67 -7.52 -18.64
CA TRP A 184 0.21 -6.63 -17.88
C TRP A 184 1.34 -7.36 -17.15
N ALA A 185 1.36 -8.69 -17.21
CA ALA A 185 2.43 -9.47 -16.61
C ALA A 185 3.78 -9.14 -17.27
N ALA A 186 4.80 -8.93 -16.44
CA ALA A 186 6.17 -8.83 -16.91
C ALA A 186 6.61 -10.15 -17.56
N ALA A 187 7.33 -10.07 -18.67
CA ALA A 187 7.86 -11.22 -19.38
C ALA A 187 9.28 -10.91 -19.91
N ALA A 188 9.93 -11.88 -20.54
CA ALA A 188 11.25 -11.66 -21.14
C ALA A 188 11.17 -10.52 -22.17
N GLY A 189 11.91 -9.44 -21.91
CA GLY A 189 11.93 -8.23 -22.76
C GLY A 189 10.63 -7.42 -22.78
N THR A 190 9.70 -7.68 -21.85
CA THR A 190 8.43 -6.94 -21.74
C THR A 190 8.28 -6.40 -20.31
N PRO A 191 8.29 -5.07 -20.13
CA PRO A 191 8.06 -4.46 -18.82
C PRO A 191 6.66 -4.78 -18.32
N GLY A 192 6.52 -5.04 -17.02
CA GLY A 192 5.21 -5.31 -16.45
C GLY A 192 5.22 -5.57 -14.95
N VAL A 193 4.11 -6.13 -14.48
CA VAL A 193 3.87 -6.50 -13.09
C VAL A 193 4.28 -7.95 -12.84
N HIS A 194 4.79 -8.24 -11.65
CA HIS A 194 4.88 -9.60 -11.17
C HIS A 194 3.47 -10.12 -10.85
N LEU A 195 2.84 -10.76 -11.83
CA LEU A 195 1.48 -11.25 -11.74
C LEU A 195 1.47 -12.70 -11.22
N LEU A 196 0.71 -12.96 -10.16
CA LEU A 196 0.47 -14.31 -9.67
C LEU A 196 -0.41 -15.07 -10.67
N PRO A 197 -0.04 -16.32 -11.04
CA PRO A 197 -0.87 -17.14 -11.92
C PRO A 197 -2.16 -17.61 -11.22
N ASP A 198 -2.09 -17.87 -9.91
CA ASP A 198 -3.20 -18.29 -9.05
C ASP A 198 -2.82 -18.09 -7.56
N LEU A 199 -3.71 -18.49 -6.65
CA LEU A 199 -3.48 -18.52 -5.20
C LEU A 199 -3.35 -19.97 -4.70
N SER A 200 -2.60 -20.81 -5.42
CA SER A 200 -2.32 -22.21 -5.02
C SER A 200 -1.10 -22.32 -4.10
N ASP A 201 -1.00 -23.45 -3.39
CA ASP A 201 0.17 -23.77 -2.55
C ASP A 201 1.47 -23.79 -3.36
N ARG A 202 1.43 -24.26 -4.61
CA ARG A 202 2.59 -24.24 -5.52
C ARG A 202 3.05 -22.82 -5.82
N THR A 203 2.11 -21.89 -5.98
CA THR A 203 2.46 -20.48 -6.15
C THR A 203 3.05 -19.90 -4.87
N ALA A 204 2.50 -20.24 -3.70
CA ALA A 204 3.06 -19.83 -2.41
C ALA A 204 4.49 -20.36 -2.20
N GLU A 205 4.76 -21.62 -2.55
CA GLU A 205 6.10 -22.23 -2.51
C GLU A 205 7.09 -21.46 -3.39
N ARG A 206 6.72 -21.10 -4.62
CA ARG A 206 7.59 -20.31 -5.50
C ARG A 206 7.91 -18.92 -4.94
N ILE A 207 6.95 -18.29 -4.27
CA ILE A 207 7.15 -17.00 -3.61
C ILE A 207 8.09 -17.16 -2.41
N ALA A 208 7.86 -18.17 -1.58
CA ALA A 208 8.69 -18.46 -0.42
C ALA A 208 10.12 -18.83 -0.82
N ASP A 209 10.31 -19.65 -1.85
CA ASP A 209 11.64 -20.03 -2.37
C ASP A 209 12.44 -18.80 -2.83
N ARG A 210 11.79 -17.84 -3.51
CA ARG A 210 12.42 -16.58 -3.92
C ARG A 210 12.85 -15.72 -2.74
N LEU A 211 11.99 -15.62 -1.71
CA LEU A 211 12.34 -14.91 -0.48
C LEU A 211 13.46 -15.62 0.28
N ALA A 212 13.38 -16.95 0.41
CA ALA A 212 14.35 -17.78 1.11
C ALA A 212 15.74 -17.78 0.45
N ALA A 213 15.81 -17.65 -0.88
CA ALA A 213 17.06 -17.52 -1.61
C ALA A 213 17.84 -16.24 -1.23
N GLU A 214 17.12 -15.18 -0.84
CA GLU A 214 17.72 -13.91 -0.40
C GLU A 214 17.87 -13.80 1.12
N LYS A 215 17.00 -14.47 1.90
CA LYS A 215 16.90 -14.35 3.35
C LYS A 215 18.13 -14.92 4.07
N ARG A 216 18.60 -14.22 5.10
CA ARG A 216 19.60 -14.69 6.08
C ARG A 216 18.95 -14.88 7.45
N PRO A 217 19.57 -15.64 8.37
CA PRO A 217 19.08 -15.73 9.74
C PRO A 217 18.89 -14.35 10.37
N GLY A 218 17.69 -14.08 10.91
CA GLY A 218 17.35 -12.80 11.54
C GLY A 218 16.73 -11.75 10.61
N ASP A 219 16.69 -12.00 9.28
CA ASP A 219 15.99 -11.15 8.33
C ASP A 219 14.46 -11.30 8.45
N VAL A 220 13.73 -10.23 8.12
CA VAL A 220 12.26 -10.20 8.05
C VAL A 220 11.82 -10.36 6.60
N ALA A 221 11.00 -11.38 6.31
CA ALA A 221 10.44 -11.64 4.99
C ALA A 221 9.03 -11.05 4.87
N VAL A 222 8.84 -10.13 3.92
CA VAL A 222 7.58 -9.47 3.63
C VAL A 222 7.10 -9.89 2.23
N PHE A 223 5.84 -10.32 2.14
CA PHE A 223 5.18 -10.50 0.87
C PHE A 223 4.05 -9.47 0.71
N SER A 224 4.24 -8.50 -0.19
CA SER A 224 3.24 -7.49 -0.50
C SER A 224 2.35 -7.94 -1.66
N VAL A 225 1.04 -7.96 -1.46
CA VAL A 225 0.11 -8.51 -2.45
C VAL A 225 -1.10 -7.62 -2.71
N HIS A 226 -1.35 -7.29 -3.98
CA HIS A 226 -2.51 -6.52 -4.39
C HIS A 226 -3.59 -7.46 -4.95
N TRP A 227 -4.68 -7.68 -4.21
CA TRP A 227 -5.63 -8.78 -4.46
C TRP A 227 -7.07 -8.53 -3.99
N GLY A 228 -8.01 -9.32 -4.52
CA GLY A 228 -9.40 -9.31 -4.07
C GLY A 228 -10.20 -8.08 -4.50
N SER A 229 -11.39 -7.92 -3.92
CA SER A 229 -12.27 -6.80 -4.23
C SER A 229 -11.85 -5.51 -3.52
N ASN A 230 -12.22 -4.36 -4.09
CA ASN A 230 -11.94 -3.04 -3.51
C ASN A 230 -12.79 -2.71 -2.27
N TRP A 231 -13.89 -3.43 -2.06
CA TRP A 231 -14.86 -3.18 -0.98
C TRP A 231 -15.35 -4.48 -0.35
N GLY A 232 -15.72 -4.41 0.93
CA GLY A 232 -16.25 -5.54 1.69
C GLY A 232 -15.22 -6.13 2.64
N TYR A 233 -15.70 -6.72 3.75
CA TYR A 233 -14.85 -7.32 4.79
C TYR A 233 -14.63 -8.83 4.60
N ASP A 234 -15.36 -9.46 3.69
CA ASP A 234 -15.20 -10.88 3.41
C ASP A 234 -13.86 -11.13 2.72
N VAL A 235 -13.01 -11.93 3.37
CA VAL A 235 -11.79 -12.48 2.77
C VAL A 235 -12.12 -13.87 2.23
N PRO A 236 -11.95 -14.14 0.92
CA PRO A 236 -12.16 -15.46 0.33
C PRO A 236 -11.22 -16.52 0.90
N ASP A 237 -11.70 -17.77 1.05
CA ASP A 237 -10.90 -18.88 1.60
C ASP A 237 -9.60 -19.13 0.83
N ALA A 238 -9.58 -18.87 -0.48
CA ALA A 238 -8.36 -18.99 -1.28
C ALA A 238 -7.27 -17.99 -0.84
N GLN A 239 -7.64 -16.77 -0.46
CA GLN A 239 -6.69 -15.79 0.08
C GLN A 239 -6.21 -16.19 1.47
N VAL A 240 -7.11 -16.70 2.32
CA VAL A 240 -6.77 -17.20 3.67
C VAL A 240 -5.77 -18.35 3.57
N ARG A 241 -6.08 -19.41 2.79
CA ARG A 241 -5.18 -20.55 2.61
C ARG A 241 -3.83 -20.14 2.03
N PHE A 242 -3.82 -19.24 1.05
CA PHE A 242 -2.58 -18.75 0.45
C PHE A 242 -1.73 -17.96 1.45
N ALA A 243 -2.33 -17.08 2.26
CA ALA A 243 -1.62 -16.33 3.29
C ALA A 243 -1.06 -17.25 4.38
N HIS A 244 -1.86 -18.20 4.86
CA HIS A 244 -1.43 -19.21 5.83
C HIS A 244 -0.26 -20.01 5.29
N ARG A 245 -0.35 -20.49 4.04
CA ARG A 245 0.71 -21.26 3.38
C ARG A 245 2.01 -20.46 3.26
N LEU A 246 1.94 -19.17 2.91
CA LEU A 246 3.11 -18.30 2.88
C LEU A 246 3.78 -18.19 4.26
N VAL A 247 2.98 -18.02 5.32
CA VAL A 247 3.52 -17.93 6.69
C VAL A 247 4.14 -19.24 7.15
N GLU A 248 3.50 -20.39 6.87
CA GLU A 248 4.06 -21.72 7.12
C GLU A 248 5.41 -21.94 6.43
N LEU A 249 5.61 -21.30 5.27
CA LEU A 249 6.84 -21.36 4.48
C LEU A 249 7.88 -20.30 4.88
N GLY A 250 7.63 -19.54 5.95
CA GLY A 250 8.61 -18.61 6.53
C GLY A 250 8.51 -17.16 6.06
N VAL A 251 7.37 -16.76 5.46
CA VAL A 251 7.02 -15.35 5.29
C VAL A 251 6.55 -14.79 6.63
N ASP A 252 7.14 -13.68 7.08
CA ASP A 252 6.86 -13.08 8.39
C ASP A 252 5.68 -12.09 8.33
N VAL A 253 5.49 -11.44 7.17
CA VAL A 253 4.38 -10.51 6.94
C VAL A 253 3.76 -10.71 5.56
N VAL A 254 2.43 -10.88 5.52
CA VAL A 254 1.62 -10.70 4.31
C VAL A 254 1.00 -9.31 4.34
N HIS A 255 1.41 -8.44 3.41
CA HIS A 255 1.00 -7.03 3.32
C HIS A 255 0.01 -6.86 2.16
N GLY A 256 -1.28 -7.00 2.46
CA GLY A 256 -2.36 -6.96 1.47
C GLY A 256 -2.85 -5.55 1.13
N HIS A 257 -3.23 -5.34 -0.12
CA HIS A 257 -3.67 -4.07 -0.73
C HIS A 257 -4.97 -4.22 -1.54
N SER A 258 -5.39 -3.18 -2.28
CA SER A 258 -6.56 -3.13 -3.18
C SER A 258 -7.87 -2.74 -2.52
N ALA A 259 -8.11 -3.17 -1.28
CA ALA A 259 -9.28 -2.72 -0.55
C ALA A 259 -9.12 -1.24 -0.15
N HIS A 260 -10.11 -0.41 -0.44
CA HIS A 260 -10.10 1.03 -0.10
C HIS A 260 -10.47 1.32 1.37
N HIS A 261 -10.46 0.28 2.20
CA HIS A 261 -10.63 0.38 3.65
C HIS A 261 -9.86 -0.75 4.34
N PRO A 262 -9.41 -0.56 5.60
CA PRO A 262 -8.79 -1.62 6.37
C PRO A 262 -9.67 -2.88 6.44
N ARG A 263 -9.02 -4.03 6.23
CA ARG A 263 -9.58 -5.39 6.28
C ARG A 263 -9.06 -6.14 7.50
N PRO A 264 -9.55 -7.37 7.77
CA PRO A 264 -9.10 -8.14 8.93
C PRO A 264 -7.58 -8.22 9.03
N VAL A 265 -7.12 -8.11 10.28
CA VAL A 265 -5.77 -8.45 10.72
C VAL A 265 -5.81 -9.83 11.38
N GLU A 266 -4.82 -10.65 11.08
CA GLU A 266 -4.65 -11.98 11.65
C GLU A 266 -3.19 -12.20 12.08
N VAL A 267 -2.99 -12.73 13.28
CA VAL A 267 -1.70 -13.29 13.72
C VAL A 267 -1.80 -14.81 13.63
N TYR A 268 -1.09 -15.39 12.68
CA TYR A 268 -1.16 -16.82 12.36
C TYR A 268 0.24 -17.41 12.32
N GLY A 269 0.47 -18.59 12.91
CA GLY A 269 1.77 -19.30 12.80
C GLY A 269 3.00 -18.53 13.30
N GLY A 270 2.83 -17.41 14.03
CA GLY A 270 3.91 -16.51 14.41
C GLY A 270 4.27 -15.45 13.35
N GLY A 271 3.48 -15.30 12.29
CA GLY A 271 3.55 -14.21 11.31
C GLY A 271 2.31 -13.31 11.36
N LEU A 272 2.42 -12.16 10.69
CA LEU A 272 1.35 -11.15 10.57
C LEU A 272 0.70 -11.19 9.19
N ILE A 273 -0.62 -11.23 9.13
CA ILE A 273 -1.39 -11.14 7.89
C ILE A 273 -2.28 -9.90 7.95
N LEU A 274 -2.01 -8.94 7.07
CA LEU A 274 -2.85 -7.79 6.80
C LEU A 274 -3.61 -8.08 5.50
N TYR A 275 -4.88 -8.49 5.57
CA TYR A 275 -5.62 -8.91 4.36
C TYR A 275 -5.92 -7.78 3.37
N GLY A 276 -5.85 -6.53 3.83
CA GLY A 276 -6.02 -5.31 3.05
C GLY A 276 -5.82 -4.09 3.94
N CYS A 277 -4.85 -3.22 3.60
CA CYS A 277 -4.46 -2.10 4.45
C CYS A 277 -5.32 -0.84 4.27
N GLY A 278 -6.26 -0.83 3.33
CA GLY A 278 -6.97 0.38 2.97
C GLY A 278 -6.17 1.25 2.00
N ASP A 279 -6.66 2.47 1.79
CA ASP A 279 -5.88 3.53 1.18
C ASP A 279 -5.16 4.31 2.30
N LEU A 280 -3.95 4.81 2.04
CA LEU A 280 -3.31 5.80 2.92
C LEU A 280 -3.41 7.21 2.35
N VAL A 281 -3.12 7.42 1.07
CA VAL A 281 -3.12 8.74 0.42
C VAL A 281 -3.92 8.62 -0.86
N ASN A 282 -5.04 9.34 -0.98
CA ASN A 282 -5.89 9.36 -2.17
C ASN A 282 -6.74 10.65 -2.18
N ASP A 283 -7.57 10.79 -3.21
CA ASP A 283 -8.47 11.91 -3.45
C ASP A 283 -9.97 11.52 -3.41
N TYR A 284 -10.35 10.57 -2.54
CA TYR A 284 -11.72 10.04 -2.47
C TYR A 284 -12.72 10.91 -1.68
N GLU A 285 -12.27 12.03 -1.11
CA GLU A 285 -13.14 12.92 -0.34
C GLU A 285 -14.31 13.43 -1.19
N GLY A 286 -15.53 13.23 -0.69
CA GLY A 286 -16.77 13.60 -1.39
C GLY A 286 -17.26 12.59 -2.44
N ILE A 287 -16.55 11.48 -2.67
CA ILE A 287 -17.05 10.38 -3.50
C ILE A 287 -18.07 9.55 -2.71
N THR A 288 -19.26 9.36 -3.27
CA THR A 288 -20.38 8.66 -2.63
C THR A 288 -20.53 7.20 -3.07
N GLY A 289 -21.22 6.38 -2.28
CA GLY A 289 -21.65 5.00 -2.61
C GLY A 289 -21.01 3.89 -1.78
N ALA A 290 -20.00 4.23 -0.98
CA ALA A 290 -19.25 3.29 -0.13
C ALA A 290 -19.05 3.80 1.31
N GLU A 291 -19.84 4.78 1.74
CA GLU A 291 -19.72 5.52 3.01
C GLU A 291 -19.75 4.60 4.24
N LYS A 292 -20.47 3.46 4.13
CA LYS A 292 -20.56 2.45 5.20
C LYS A 292 -19.20 1.88 5.61
N TYR A 293 -18.19 1.94 4.74
CA TYR A 293 -16.85 1.44 5.02
C TYR A 293 -15.92 2.50 5.61
N ARG A 294 -16.34 3.78 5.65
CA ARG A 294 -15.53 4.91 6.14
C ARG A 294 -14.12 4.91 5.57
N GLY A 295 -13.99 4.92 4.24
CA GLY A 295 -12.68 4.99 3.54
C GLY A 295 -11.90 6.28 3.81
N ASP A 296 -12.53 7.26 4.47
CA ASP A 296 -11.86 8.42 5.06
C ASP A 296 -10.96 8.04 6.25
N LEU A 297 -11.26 6.95 6.96
CA LEU A 297 -10.49 6.46 8.10
C LEU A 297 -9.44 5.44 7.65
N ARG A 298 -8.18 5.70 8.01
CA ARG A 298 -7.00 4.98 7.52
C ARG A 298 -6.06 4.65 8.68
N LEU A 299 -5.06 3.81 8.42
CA LEU A 299 -4.14 3.35 9.45
C LEU A 299 -2.69 3.43 8.98
N LEU A 300 -1.84 3.88 9.90
CA LEU A 300 -0.40 3.65 9.86
C LEU A 300 -0.12 2.35 10.61
N TYR A 301 0.63 1.41 10.03
CA TYR A 301 0.90 0.10 10.62
C TYR A 301 2.36 -0.02 11.04
N PHE A 302 2.60 -0.39 12.29
CA PHE A 302 3.92 -0.53 12.89
C PHE A 302 4.12 -1.93 13.48
N PRO A 303 4.29 -2.97 12.64
CA PRO A 303 4.64 -4.29 13.13
C PRO A 303 6.07 -4.28 13.69
N SER A 304 6.22 -4.93 14.85
CA SER A 304 7.48 -5.07 15.55
C SER A 304 7.92 -6.53 15.63
N PHE A 305 9.23 -6.74 15.54
CA PHE A 305 9.88 -8.04 15.47
C PHE A 305 10.96 -8.15 16.55
N ASP A 306 11.11 -9.34 17.12
CA ASP A 306 12.20 -9.63 18.04
C ASP A 306 13.55 -9.56 17.33
N GLU A 307 14.50 -8.84 17.91
CA GLU A 307 15.79 -8.56 17.26
C GLU A 307 16.65 -9.82 17.04
N ARG A 308 16.50 -10.82 17.90
CA ARG A 308 17.35 -12.02 17.83
C ARG A 308 16.74 -13.08 16.94
N SER A 309 15.44 -13.29 17.05
CA SER A 309 14.74 -14.37 16.33
C SER A 309 14.10 -13.92 15.02
N GLY A 310 13.91 -12.61 14.81
CA GLY A 310 13.19 -12.07 13.65
C GLY A 310 11.68 -12.33 13.68
N ARG A 311 11.17 -12.96 14.75
CA ARG A 311 9.76 -13.34 14.87
C ARG A 311 8.90 -12.11 15.15
N PHE A 312 7.69 -12.11 14.60
CA PHE A 312 6.66 -11.11 14.91
C PHE A 312 6.39 -11.07 16.42
N ALA A 313 6.36 -9.86 16.97
CA ALA A 313 6.18 -9.61 18.40
C ALA A 313 4.89 -8.86 18.70
N ASP A 314 4.59 -7.78 17.95
CA ASP A 314 3.42 -6.95 18.16
C ASP A 314 3.07 -6.15 16.90
N LEU A 315 1.82 -5.69 16.80
CA LEU A 315 1.37 -4.72 15.81
C LEU A 315 0.70 -3.56 16.52
N ARG A 316 1.29 -2.37 16.39
CA ARG A 316 0.65 -1.10 16.74
C ARG A 316 0.15 -0.41 15.48
N MET A 317 -1.02 0.22 15.54
CA MET A 317 -1.58 0.97 14.43
C MET A 317 -2.09 2.34 14.89
N TRP A 318 -1.80 3.38 14.12
CA TRP A 318 -2.26 4.73 14.42
C TRP A 318 -3.43 5.13 13.50
N PRO A 319 -4.61 5.42 14.07
CA PRO A 319 -5.75 5.94 13.34
C PRO A 319 -5.52 7.35 12.80
N VAL A 320 -5.69 7.52 11.49
CA VAL A 320 -5.73 8.82 10.83
C VAL A 320 -7.02 8.95 10.01
N ARG A 321 -7.37 10.18 9.65
CA ARG A 321 -8.47 10.48 8.74
C ARG A 321 -8.00 11.36 7.59
N ALA A 322 -8.61 11.18 6.43
CA ALA A 322 -8.43 12.04 5.27
C ALA A 322 -9.33 13.27 5.38
N ARG A 323 -8.73 14.45 5.27
CA ARG A 323 -9.48 15.71 5.26
C ARG A 323 -8.69 16.79 4.54
N ARG A 324 -9.27 17.42 3.52
CA ARG A 324 -8.62 18.45 2.67
C ARG A 324 -7.37 17.91 1.95
N LEU A 325 -7.47 16.70 1.43
CA LEU A 325 -6.42 15.97 0.72
C LEU A 325 -5.14 15.79 1.55
N ARG A 326 -5.28 15.73 2.88
CA ARG A 326 -4.20 15.47 3.85
C ARG A 326 -4.64 14.53 4.95
N LEU A 327 -3.68 13.91 5.63
CA LEU A 327 -3.92 13.11 6.81
C LEU A 327 -3.93 13.97 8.08
N GLU A 328 -4.98 13.83 8.89
CA GLU A 328 -5.11 14.37 10.24
C GLU A 328 -5.26 13.19 11.21
N SER A 329 -4.82 13.33 12.47
CA SER A 329 -5.07 12.31 13.50
C SER A 329 -6.57 12.07 13.66
N ALA A 330 -7.00 10.80 13.75
CA ALA A 330 -8.42 10.50 13.88
C ALA A 330 -8.90 10.85 15.29
N PRO A 331 -9.97 11.65 15.46
CA PRO A 331 -10.56 11.91 16.76
C PRO A 331 -11.03 10.62 17.46
N GLY A 332 -11.15 10.67 18.79
CA GLY A 332 -11.54 9.51 19.61
C GLY A 332 -12.77 8.70 19.09
N PRO A 333 -13.88 9.35 18.67
CA PRO A 333 -15.01 8.62 18.08
C PRO A 333 -14.68 7.85 16.79
N ASP A 334 -13.79 8.39 15.94
CA ASP A 334 -13.35 7.78 14.70
C ASP A 334 -12.37 6.63 14.97
N ALA A 335 -11.41 6.82 15.87
CA ALA A 335 -10.51 5.75 16.34
C ALA A 335 -11.31 4.59 16.96
N ALA A 336 -12.34 4.90 17.78
CA ALA A 336 -13.22 3.89 18.36
C ALA A 336 -14.08 3.17 17.30
N TRP A 337 -14.44 3.83 16.21
CA TRP A 337 -15.11 3.19 15.07
C TRP A 337 -14.17 2.21 14.36
N LEU A 338 -12.94 2.63 14.03
CA LEU A 338 -11.92 1.76 13.42
C LEU A 338 -11.65 0.53 14.28
N HIS A 339 -11.44 0.73 15.57
CA HIS A 339 -11.28 -0.35 16.56
C HIS A 339 -12.43 -1.36 16.49
N ARG A 340 -13.68 -0.93 16.67
CA ARG A 340 -14.84 -1.84 16.67
C ARG A 340 -15.02 -2.56 15.33
N SER A 341 -14.78 -1.85 14.23
CA SER A 341 -14.89 -2.42 12.89
C SER A 341 -13.85 -3.50 12.66
N LEU A 342 -12.58 -3.22 12.96
CA LEU A 342 -11.47 -4.17 12.79
C LEU A 342 -11.56 -5.33 13.76
N ASP A 343 -11.80 -5.08 15.05
CA ASP A 343 -11.94 -6.13 16.06
C ASP A 343 -13.01 -7.16 15.67
N ARG A 344 -14.16 -6.69 15.19
CA ARG A 344 -15.25 -7.56 14.74
C ARG A 344 -14.85 -8.44 13.55
N VAL A 345 -14.15 -7.89 12.56
CA VAL A 345 -13.81 -8.63 11.33
C VAL A 345 -12.56 -9.50 11.49
N SER A 346 -11.68 -9.16 12.43
CA SER A 346 -10.52 -9.95 12.87
C SER A 346 -10.87 -11.10 13.80
N ALA A 347 -11.97 -11.00 14.56
CA ALA A 347 -12.35 -12.01 15.56
C ALA A 347 -12.46 -13.43 15.01
N ARG A 348 -12.92 -13.59 13.76
CA ARG A 348 -13.04 -14.91 13.11
C ARG A 348 -11.69 -15.59 12.87
N PHE A 349 -10.60 -14.83 12.92
CA PHE A 349 -9.22 -15.30 12.76
C PHE A 349 -8.50 -15.43 14.11
N GLY A 350 -9.22 -15.41 15.23
CA GLY A 350 -8.64 -15.52 16.57
C GLY A 350 -7.74 -14.34 16.96
N THR A 351 -7.89 -13.19 16.30
CA THR A 351 -7.14 -11.96 16.60
C THR A 351 -8.10 -10.90 17.12
N ARG A 352 -7.77 -10.28 18.25
CA ARG A 352 -8.52 -9.17 18.84
C ARG A 352 -7.78 -7.87 18.62
N ILE A 353 -8.52 -6.80 18.37
CA ILE A 353 -7.98 -5.45 18.28
C ILE A 353 -8.33 -4.72 19.56
N VAL A 354 -7.37 -4.01 20.14
CA VAL A 354 -7.56 -3.23 21.37
C VAL A 354 -7.30 -1.77 21.06
N LEU A 355 -8.17 -0.89 21.55
CA LEU A 355 -7.93 0.55 21.58
C LEU A 355 -7.27 0.92 22.92
N GLU A 356 -6.02 1.34 22.86
CA GLU A 356 -5.22 1.76 24.01
C GLU A 356 -5.58 3.20 24.43
N ALA A 357 -5.22 3.57 25.67
CA ALA A 357 -5.61 4.86 26.25
C ALA A 357 -4.99 6.08 25.54
N ASP A 358 -3.88 5.88 24.84
CA ASP A 358 -3.18 6.87 24.03
C ASP A 358 -3.73 6.98 22.60
N GLY A 359 -4.79 6.24 22.27
CA GLY A 359 -5.46 6.25 20.96
C GLY A 359 -4.90 5.25 19.95
N TRP A 360 -3.82 4.53 20.29
CA TRP A 360 -3.27 3.49 19.44
C TRP A 360 -4.17 2.26 19.40
N LEU A 361 -4.17 1.57 18.26
CA LEU A 361 -4.73 0.23 18.14
C LEU A 361 -3.61 -0.80 18.28
N GLY A 362 -3.86 -1.88 19.01
CA GLY A 362 -2.93 -3.00 19.17
C GLY A 362 -3.59 -4.34 18.84
N THR A 363 -2.79 -5.37 18.58
CA THR A 363 -3.28 -6.76 18.45
C THR A 363 -3.09 -7.55 19.74
N ARG A 364 -4.06 -8.40 20.09
CA ARG A 364 -3.91 -9.42 21.14
C ARG A 364 -4.40 -10.78 20.64
N PRO A 365 -3.81 -11.90 21.13
CA PRO A 365 -4.40 -13.22 20.94
C PRO A 365 -5.86 -13.24 21.44
N GLY A 366 -6.75 -13.81 20.63
CA GLY A 366 -8.20 -13.83 20.89
C GLY A 366 -8.75 -15.06 21.58
#